data_AF-A0A6F9A7E7-F1
#
_entry.id   AF-A0A6F9A7E7-F1
#
_cell.length_a   1.000
_cell.length_b   1.000
_cell.length_c   1.000
_cell.angle_alpha   90.00
_cell.angle_beta   90.00
_cell.angle_gamma   90.00
#
_symmetry.space_group_name_H-M   'P 1'
#
loop_
_entity.id
_entity.type
_entity.pdbx_description
1 polymer ?
#
loop_
_entity_poly.entity_id
_entity_poly.type
_entity_poly.pdbx_seq_one_letter_code
_entity_poly.pdbx_strand_id
1 'polypeptide(L)'
;MSKDAERMSEKIMESKVLWYPDSKKNTQMDRFRTQVNRDFGLNLANYNDLYQWSVESYPEFWAEVWRFCGVVSSRMYGEVVDISKRISDIPEWFKGSRMNYAENLLKHKDQDKVALYAA
;
A
#
# COMPACT_ATOMS: atom_id res chain seq x y z
N MET A 1 -23.84 13.09 37.02
CA MET A 1 -23.25 13.26 35.67
C MET A 1 -24.43 13.32 34.70
N SER A 2 -24.54 14.38 33.89
CA SER A 2 -25.78 14.69 33.16
C SER A 2 -26.01 13.71 32.00
N LYS A 3 -27.26 13.24 31.84
CA LYS A 3 -27.75 12.50 30.66
C LYS A 3 -27.45 13.24 29.35
N ASP A 4 -27.27 14.56 29.41
CA ASP A 4 -26.90 15.39 28.26
C ASP A 4 -25.47 15.12 27.77
N ALA A 5 -24.55 14.73 28.65
CA ALA A 5 -23.17 14.40 28.28
C ALA A 5 -23.09 13.01 27.61
N GLU A 6 -23.87 12.04 28.09
CA GLU A 6 -24.03 10.73 27.44
C GLU A 6 -24.71 10.86 26.08
N ARG A 7 -25.77 11.68 25.97
CA ARG A 7 -26.48 11.94 24.70
C ARG A 7 -25.62 12.69 23.67
N MET A 8 -24.65 13.50 24.12
CA MET A 8 -23.70 14.18 23.24
C MET A 8 -22.58 13.25 22.75
N SER A 9 -22.13 12.30 23.59
CA SER A 9 -21.15 11.29 23.17
C SER A 9 -21.75 10.28 22.20
N GLU A 10 -23.02 9.90 22.38
CA GLU A 10 -23.78 9.05 21.46
C GLU A 10 -23.92 9.70 20.08
N LYS A 11 -24.12 11.02 20.03
CA LYS A 11 -24.31 11.78 18.79
C LYS A 11 -23.01 12.03 18.02
N ILE A 12 -21.86 11.98 18.70
CA ILE A 12 -20.52 12.04 18.09
C ILE A 12 -20.15 10.69 17.45
N MET A 13 -20.81 9.58 17.83
CA MET A 13 -20.49 8.24 17.34
C MET A 13 -21.09 7.86 15.97
N GLU A 14 -22.01 8.65 15.41
CA GLU A 14 -22.48 8.44 14.04
C GLU A 14 -21.82 9.43 13.07
N SER A 15 -20.57 9.13 12.70
CA SER A 15 -19.89 9.85 11.61
C SER A 15 -20.68 9.66 10.31
N LYS A 16 -21.46 10.67 9.93
CA LYS A 16 -22.20 10.65 8.67
C LYS A 16 -21.21 10.66 7.50
N VAL A 17 -21.24 9.61 6.68
CA VAL A 17 -20.41 9.55 5.48
C VAL A 17 -20.82 10.66 4.52
N LEU A 18 -19.85 11.50 4.14
CA LEU A 18 -20.10 12.68 3.32
C LEU A 18 -20.16 12.36 1.83
N TRP A 19 -19.46 11.31 1.39
CA TRP A 19 -19.35 10.94 -0.01
C TRP A 19 -18.91 9.47 -0.17
N TYR A 20 -19.35 8.83 -1.25
CA TYR A 20 -18.87 7.53 -1.70
C TYR A 20 -18.50 7.59 -3.19
N PRO A 21 -17.46 6.85 -3.61
CA PRO A 21 -17.19 6.70 -5.04
C PRO A 21 -18.28 5.86 -5.70
N ASP A 22 -18.64 6.21 -6.94
CA ASP A 22 -19.64 5.48 -7.74
C ASP A 22 -19.23 4.01 -7.99
N SER A 23 -17.92 3.74 -8.06
CA SER A 23 -17.38 2.39 -8.16
C SER A 23 -16.02 2.29 -7.47
N LYS A 24 -15.81 1.17 -6.78
CA LYS A 24 -14.50 0.80 -6.20
C LYS A 24 -13.69 -0.12 -7.12
N LYS A 25 -14.29 -0.56 -8.24
CA LYS A 25 -13.67 -1.47 -9.22
C LYS A 25 -12.74 -0.72 -10.16
N ASN A 26 -11.80 -1.46 -10.77
CA ASN A 26 -10.88 -0.96 -11.81
C ASN A 26 -9.90 0.14 -11.37
N THR A 27 -9.89 0.51 -10.08
CA THR A 27 -8.86 1.37 -9.48
C THR A 27 -7.51 0.64 -9.46
N GLN A 28 -6.39 1.36 -9.29
CA GLN A 28 -5.09 0.71 -9.13
C GLN A 28 -5.05 -0.22 -7.91
N MET A 29 -5.72 0.17 -6.82
CA MET A 29 -5.85 -0.64 -5.62
C MET A 29 -6.64 -1.95 -5.88
N ASP A 30 -7.74 -1.87 -6.64
CA ASP A 30 -8.54 -3.04 -7.00
C ASP A 30 -7.79 -4.01 -7.94
N ARG A 31 -7.01 -3.46 -8.87
CA ARG A 31 -6.12 -4.22 -9.74
C ARG A 31 -5.03 -4.93 -8.92
N PHE A 32 -4.40 -4.23 -7.98
CA PHE A 32 -3.42 -4.80 -7.07
C PHE A 32 -4.02 -5.92 -6.21
N ARG A 33 -5.20 -5.71 -5.60
CA ARG A 33 -5.93 -6.73 -4.84
C ARG A 33 -6.19 -7.99 -5.67
N THR A 34 -6.67 -7.82 -6.90
CA THR A 34 -6.94 -8.93 -7.82
C THR A 34 -5.65 -9.67 -8.20
N GLN A 35 -4.54 -8.94 -8.36
CA GLN A 35 -3.23 -9.52 -8.63
C GLN A 35 -2.73 -10.36 -7.46
N VAL A 36 -2.82 -9.84 -6.23
CA VAL A 36 -2.48 -10.57 -5.00
C VAL A 36 -3.32 -11.83 -4.84
N ASN A 37 -4.65 -11.74 -5.03
CA ASN A 37 -5.53 -12.92 -5.00
C ASN A 37 -5.07 -14.01 -5.97
N ARG A 38 -4.65 -13.63 -7.18
CA ARG A 38 -4.17 -14.57 -8.18
C ARG A 38 -2.87 -15.24 -7.78
N ASP A 39 -1.91 -14.48 -7.28
CA ASP A 39 -0.56 -15.01 -7.04
C ASP A 39 -0.46 -15.83 -5.74
N PHE A 40 -1.27 -15.50 -4.74
CA PHE A 40 -1.28 -16.17 -3.42
C PHE A 40 -2.48 -17.10 -3.21
N GLY A 41 -3.38 -17.22 -4.20
CA GLY A 41 -4.59 -18.04 -4.07
C GLY A 41 -5.57 -17.54 -3.01
N LEU A 42 -5.58 -16.23 -2.76
CA LEU A 42 -6.43 -15.61 -1.74
C LEU A 42 -7.80 -15.20 -2.31
N ASN A 43 -8.73 -14.89 -1.41
CA ASN A 43 -10.06 -14.38 -1.73
C ASN A 43 -10.35 -13.05 -1.01
N LEU A 44 -9.42 -12.11 -1.08
CA LEU A 44 -9.59 -10.77 -0.53
C LEU A 44 -10.72 -10.09 -1.31
N ALA A 45 -11.86 -9.79 -0.69
CA ALA A 45 -13.05 -9.29 -1.38
C ALA A 45 -13.07 -7.76 -1.46
N ASN A 46 -12.47 -7.08 -0.48
CA ASN A 46 -12.51 -5.62 -0.37
C ASN A 46 -11.20 -5.04 0.18
N TYR A 47 -11.16 -3.72 0.37
CA TYR A 47 -9.98 -3.02 0.88
C TYR A 47 -9.58 -3.47 2.29
N ASN A 48 -10.54 -3.73 3.19
CA ASN A 48 -10.23 -4.14 4.56
C ASN A 48 -9.54 -5.50 4.59
N ASP A 49 -9.95 -6.43 3.73
CA ASP A 49 -9.30 -7.74 3.62
C ASP A 49 -7.86 -7.58 3.13
N LEU A 50 -7.65 -6.74 2.11
CA LEU A 50 -6.30 -6.43 1.61
C LEU A 50 -5.45 -5.76 2.69
N TYR A 51 -6.02 -4.82 3.45
CA TYR A 51 -5.34 -4.16 4.56
C TYR A 51 -4.94 -5.17 5.64
N GLN A 52 -5.86 -6.03 6.06
CA GLN A 52 -5.58 -7.07 7.06
C GLN A 52 -4.42 -7.96 6.60
N TRP A 53 -4.47 -8.43 5.36
CA TRP A 53 -3.38 -9.21 4.79
C TRP A 53 -2.06 -8.42 4.72
N SER A 54 -2.10 -7.13 4.38
CA SER A 54 -0.90 -6.29 4.29
C SER A 54 -0.14 -6.13 5.60
N VAL A 55 -0.84 -6.23 6.74
CA VAL A 55 -0.25 -6.12 8.07
C VAL A 55 0.13 -7.48 8.65
N GLU A 56 -0.60 -8.54 8.32
CA GLU A 56 -0.31 -9.92 8.76
C GLU A 56 0.83 -10.56 7.98
N SER A 57 0.91 -10.28 6.68
CA SER A 57 1.90 -10.82 5.73
C SER A 57 2.68 -9.69 5.06
N TYR A 58 3.22 -8.77 5.89
CA TYR A 58 3.89 -7.58 5.41
C TYR A 58 5.13 -7.83 4.51
N PRO A 59 5.97 -8.88 4.71
CA PRO A 59 7.07 -9.15 3.78
C PRO A 59 6.56 -9.51 2.38
N GLU A 60 5.55 -10.37 2.28
CA GLU A 60 4.91 -10.75 1.03
C GLU A 60 4.20 -9.56 0.37
N PHE A 61 3.46 -8.77 1.15
CA PHE A 61 2.82 -7.56 0.67
C PHE A 61 3.82 -6.59 0.04
N TRP A 62 4.95 -6.31 0.71
CA TRP A 62 5.94 -5.38 0.19
C TRP A 62 6.75 -5.94 -0.99
N ALA A 63 6.96 -7.26 -1.06
CA ALA A 63 7.47 -7.93 -2.27
C ALA A 63 6.53 -7.67 -3.46
N GLU A 64 5.22 -7.79 -3.22
CA GLU A 64 4.22 -7.58 -4.25
C GLU A 64 4.08 -6.13 -4.67
N VAL A 65 4.17 -5.18 -3.74
CA VAL A 65 4.22 -3.75 -4.06
C VAL A 65 5.43 -3.44 -4.94
N TRP A 66 6.61 -3.99 -4.60
CA TRP A 66 7.82 -3.83 -5.42
C TRP A 66 7.61 -4.29 -6.86
N ARG A 67 7.03 -5.48 -7.04
CA ARG A 67 6.74 -6.06 -8.35
C ARG A 67 5.65 -5.30 -9.10
N PHE A 68 4.55 -4.96 -8.44
CA PHE A 68 3.41 -4.27 -9.04
C PHE A 68 3.76 -2.85 -9.51
N CYS A 69 4.55 -2.12 -8.72
CA CYS A 69 5.07 -0.80 -9.09
C CYS A 69 6.20 -0.88 -10.14
N GLY A 70 6.67 -2.09 -10.46
CA GLY A 70 7.74 -2.34 -11.43
C GLY A 70 9.05 -1.67 -11.03
N VAL A 71 9.43 -1.75 -9.76
CA VAL A 71 10.68 -1.15 -9.27
C VAL A 71 11.88 -1.77 -9.99
N VAL A 72 12.68 -0.91 -10.61
CA VAL A 72 13.91 -1.27 -11.34
C VAL A 72 15.06 -1.28 -10.34
N SER A 73 15.85 -2.35 -10.38
CA SER A 73 17.06 -2.46 -9.57
C SER A 73 18.18 -3.15 -10.33
N SER A 74 19.41 -2.72 -10.06
CA SER A 74 20.63 -3.35 -10.58
C SER A 74 20.98 -4.65 -9.86
N ARG A 75 20.48 -4.82 -8.63
CA ARG A 75 20.58 -6.03 -7.83
C ARG A 75 19.27 -6.21 -7.07
N MET A 76 18.65 -7.38 -7.22
CA MET A 76 17.45 -7.77 -6.47
C MET A 76 17.77 -7.98 -4.99
N TYR A 77 16.79 -7.73 -4.12
CA TYR A 77 16.87 -8.07 -2.70
C TYR A 77 17.01 -9.59 -2.51
N GLY A 78 17.69 -9.99 -1.44
CA GLY A 78 17.67 -11.38 -0.95
C GLY A 78 16.53 -11.62 0.04
N GLU A 79 16.13 -10.60 0.78
CA GLU A 79 15.11 -10.65 1.83
C GLU A 79 14.40 -9.30 1.88
N VAL A 80 13.06 -9.30 1.99
CA VAL A 80 12.29 -8.05 2.06
C VAL A 80 12.43 -7.39 3.41
N VAL A 81 12.35 -8.16 4.50
CA VAL A 81 12.55 -7.67 5.86
C VAL A 81 12.71 -8.87 6.79
N ASP A 82 13.57 -8.74 7.79
CA ASP A 82 13.75 -9.74 8.84
C ASP A 82 12.62 -9.63 9.87
N ILE A 83 11.68 -10.58 9.85
CA ILE A 83 10.50 -10.60 10.71
C ILE A 83 10.81 -10.91 12.18
N SER A 84 12.03 -11.35 12.50
CA SER A 84 12.45 -11.62 13.88
C SER A 84 12.80 -10.34 14.64
N LYS A 85 13.05 -9.24 13.92
CA LYS A 85 13.40 -7.94 14.49
C LYS A 85 12.16 -7.12 14.78
N ARG A 86 12.21 -6.37 15.88
CA ARG A 86 11.15 -5.41 16.20
C ARG A 86 11.41 -4.11 15.46
N ILE A 87 10.36 -3.31 15.29
CA ILE A 87 10.49 -1.98 14.65
C ILE A 87 11.42 -1.04 15.43
N SER A 88 11.54 -1.22 16.76
CA SER A 88 12.50 -0.50 17.60
C SER A 88 13.95 -0.76 17.22
N ASP A 89 14.21 -1.90 16.59
CA ASP A 89 15.53 -2.35 16.19
C ASP A 89 15.84 -1.93 14.73
N ILE A 90 14.91 -1.19 14.10
CA ILE A 90 14.99 -0.61 12.76
C ILE A 90 15.44 -1.68 11.74
N PRO A 91 14.58 -2.66 11.42
CA PRO A 91 14.96 -3.74 10.51
C PRO A 91 15.30 -3.18 9.13
N GLU A 92 16.30 -3.79 8.50
CA GLU A 92 16.68 -3.45 7.13
C GLU A 92 15.63 -3.97 6.16
N TRP A 93 15.15 -3.09 5.27
CA TRP A 93 14.19 -3.44 4.23
C TRP A 93 14.90 -3.67 2.89
N PHE A 94 14.44 -4.65 2.14
CA PHE A 94 14.96 -5.07 0.84
C PHE A 94 16.47 -5.34 0.87
N LYS A 95 16.91 -6.07 1.90
CA LYS A 95 18.31 -6.36 2.20
C LYS A 95 19.03 -6.93 0.98
N GLY A 96 20.16 -6.30 0.65
CA GLY A 96 21.01 -6.66 -0.48
C GLY A 96 20.56 -6.10 -1.84
N SER A 97 19.41 -5.44 -1.93
CA SER A 97 19.03 -4.75 -3.16
C SER A 97 19.91 -3.52 -3.44
N ARG A 98 20.03 -3.17 -4.72
CA ARG A 98 20.69 -1.92 -5.14
C ARG A 98 19.89 -1.28 -6.27
N MET A 99 19.34 -0.12 -5.99
CA MET A 99 18.55 0.66 -6.94
C MET A 99 18.98 2.12 -6.98
N ASN A 100 18.64 2.81 -8.07
CA ASN A 100 18.72 4.25 -8.16
C ASN A 100 17.30 4.84 -8.11
N TYR A 101 17.11 5.83 -7.24
CA TYR A 101 15.80 6.46 -7.06
C TYR A 101 15.39 7.30 -8.27
N ALA A 102 16.32 8.10 -8.82
CA ALA A 102 16.06 8.93 -10.00
C ALA A 102 15.75 8.08 -11.24
N GLU A 103 16.44 6.95 -11.44
CA GLU A 103 16.11 5.98 -12.49
C GLU A 103 14.64 5.53 -12.39
N ASN A 104 14.19 5.18 -11.19
CA ASN A 104 12.81 4.72 -10.99
C ASN A 104 11.76 5.81 -11.21
N LEU A 105 12.09 7.08 -10.96
CA LEU A 105 11.21 8.21 -11.23
C LEU A 105 11.22 8.65 -12.70
N LEU A 106 12.34 8.46 -13.41
CA LEU A 106 12.56 8.99 -14.77
C LEU A 106 12.49 7.93 -15.88
N LYS A 107 12.28 6.64 -15.54
CA LYS A 107 12.20 5.49 -16.47
C LYS A 107 11.03 5.52 -17.49
N HIS A 108 10.30 6.64 -17.61
CA HIS A 108 9.15 6.73 -18.49
C HIS A 108 9.56 6.53 -19.95
N LYS A 109 8.81 5.71 -20.70
CA LYS A 109 9.12 5.41 -22.11
C LYS A 109 9.02 6.64 -23.02
N ASP A 110 8.12 7.55 -22.67
CA ASP A 110 7.88 8.78 -23.41
C ASP A 110 8.67 9.91 -22.75
N GLN A 111 9.77 10.28 -23.38
CA GLN A 111 10.71 11.28 -22.88
C GLN A 111 10.27 12.71 -23.20
N ASP A 112 9.25 12.89 -24.04
CA ASP A 112 8.75 14.21 -24.45
C ASP A 112 7.59 14.70 -23.57
N LYS A 113 7.15 13.90 -22.59
CA LYS A 113 6.10 14.30 -21.64
C LYS A 113 6.60 15.28 -20.60
N VAL A 114 5.75 16.25 -20.27
CA VAL A 114 6.00 17.21 -19.19
C VAL A 114 6.09 16.47 -17.84
N ALA A 115 7.27 16.50 -17.24
CA ALA A 115 7.51 15.97 -15.89
C ALA A 115 7.29 17.01 -14.78
N LEU A 116 7.47 18.29 -15.09
CA LEU A 116 7.36 19.39 -14.14
C LEU A 116 6.57 20.55 -14.76
N TYR A 117 5.50 20.95 -14.07
CA TYR A 117 4.80 22.20 -14.33
C TYR A 117 5.13 23.16 -13.19
N ALA A 118 5.88 24.22 -13.48
CA ALA A 118 6.14 25.30 -12.53
C ALA A 118 5.28 26.50 -12.93
N ALA A 119 4.42 26.94 -11.99
CA ALA A 119 3.54 28.10 -12.14
C ALA A 119 4.16 29.31 -11.45
#